data_AF-A0A382V4T0-F1
#
_entry.id   AF-A0A382V4T0-F1
#
_cell.length_a   1.000
_cell.length_b   1.000
_cell.length_c   1.000
_cell.angle_alpha   90.00
_cell.angle_beta   90.00
_cell.angle_gamma   90.00
#
_symmetry.space_group_name_H-M   'P 1'
#
loop_
_entity.id
_entity.type
_entity.pdbx_description
1 polymer ?
#
loop_
_entity_poly.entity_id
_entity_poly.type
_entity_poly.pdbx_seq_one_letter_code
_entity_poly.pdbx_strand_id
1 'polypeptide(L)'
;VKTGSDNDEGRFVANTISEIQMRNQAHHKDFAILYRTNAQSRALEESLRKRNIPYKIYGGLSFYQRKEIKDLLAYFRMSINLKDEEALKRTINYPVRGIGTTTIQKLIISSNENDISIWEVISDLDKFDIKINSGTRNKLESYVTLIKSFAAQTESKNAYDLADHITKTSGLFTLLKSDTSPEGVSRFENIQELLSGMQDFIENYDGNTAPILSEFMQDVALLTDTDKEKKEDFNKATLMTIHASKGLEFPYVFVVGLEEGLFPSMMSGNSQSDLEEERRLFYVAITR
;
A
#
# COMPACT_ATOMS: atom_id res chain seq x y z
N VAL A 1 -5.77 25.01 6.76
CA VAL A 1 -6.59 25.26 5.55
C VAL A 1 -7.59 24.12 5.47
N LYS A 2 -8.84 24.35 5.05
CA LYS A 2 -9.82 23.27 4.88
C LYS A 2 -9.83 22.81 3.43
N THR A 3 -9.65 21.52 3.19
CA THR A 3 -9.66 20.89 1.86
C THR A 3 -10.89 19.98 1.71
N GLY A 4 -11.19 19.54 0.48
CA GLY A 4 -12.32 18.65 0.20
C GLY A 4 -12.01 17.16 0.33
N SER A 5 -10.73 16.79 0.18
CA SER A 5 -10.22 15.42 0.27
C SER A 5 -8.76 15.42 0.72
N ASP A 6 -8.25 14.24 1.11
CA ASP A 6 -6.83 14.03 1.45
C ASP A 6 -5.93 14.30 0.24
N ASN A 7 -6.41 13.98 -0.98
CA ASN A 7 -5.70 14.31 -2.22
C ASN A 7 -5.63 15.82 -2.46
N ASP A 8 -6.69 16.56 -2.14
CA ASP A 8 -6.69 18.02 -2.24
C ASP A 8 -5.74 18.63 -1.21
N GLU A 9 -5.66 18.07 0.00
CA GLU A 9 -4.66 18.46 1.00
C GLU A 9 -3.24 18.20 0.48
N GLY A 10 -2.98 17.01 -0.07
CA GLY A 10 -1.70 16.67 -0.68
C GLY A 10 -1.32 17.59 -1.84
N ARG A 11 -2.26 17.90 -2.74
CA ARG A 11 -2.07 18.85 -3.85
C ARG A 11 -1.78 20.25 -3.31
N PHE A 12 -2.52 20.70 -2.30
CA PHE A 12 -2.31 22.00 -1.68
C PHE A 12 -0.90 22.11 -1.07
N VAL A 13 -0.46 21.09 -0.32
CA VAL A 13 0.89 21.04 0.26
C VAL A 13 1.96 21.05 -0.84
N ALA A 14 1.84 20.21 -1.87
CA ALA A 14 2.81 20.14 -2.96
C ALA A 14 2.90 21.47 -3.75
N ASN A 15 1.77 22.14 -3.98
CA ASN A 15 1.72 23.47 -4.61
C ASN A 15 2.43 24.51 -3.74
N THR A 16 2.12 24.52 -2.44
CA THR A 16 2.70 25.48 -1.48
C THR A 16 4.21 25.30 -1.36
N ILE A 17 4.70 24.05 -1.34
CA ILE A 17 6.15 23.77 -1.37
C ILE A 17 6.79 24.42 -2.60
N SER A 18 6.23 24.19 -3.79
CA SER A 18 6.74 24.75 -5.04
C SER A 18 6.76 26.28 -5.02
N GLU A 19 5.71 26.92 -4.50
CA GLU A 19 5.63 28.37 -4.36
C GLU A 19 6.68 28.93 -3.40
N ILE A 20 6.88 28.31 -2.24
CA ILE A 20 7.90 28.71 -1.26
C ILE A 20 9.30 28.55 -1.85
N GLN A 21 9.55 27.45 -2.57
CA GLN A 21 10.83 27.23 -3.25
C GLN A 21 11.14 28.35 -4.26
N MET A 22 10.15 28.73 -5.08
CA MET A 22 10.33 29.81 -6.06
C MET A 22 10.55 31.17 -5.38
N ARG A 23 9.82 31.47 -4.30
CA ARG A 23 9.87 32.76 -3.62
C ARG A 23 11.13 32.95 -2.77
N ASN A 24 11.51 31.90 -2.02
CA ASN A 24 12.56 31.98 -1.00
C ASN A 24 13.84 31.24 -1.38
N GLN A 25 13.93 30.68 -2.60
CA GLN A 25 15.05 29.84 -3.05
C GLN A 25 15.32 28.65 -2.10
N ALA A 26 14.27 28.13 -1.46
CA ALA A 26 14.37 27.02 -0.52
C ALA A 26 14.70 25.71 -1.23
N HIS A 27 15.41 24.81 -0.55
CA HIS A 27 15.72 23.47 -1.03
C HIS A 27 14.66 22.47 -0.58
N HIS A 28 14.45 21.37 -1.32
CA HIS A 28 13.50 20.33 -0.93
C HIS A 28 13.81 19.75 0.45
N LYS A 29 15.10 19.62 0.81
CA LYS A 29 15.53 19.15 2.13
C LYS A 29 15.07 20.02 3.31
N ASP A 30 14.68 21.26 3.06
CA ASP A 30 14.26 22.22 4.08
C ASP A 30 12.79 22.02 4.49
N PHE A 31 12.07 21.14 3.78
CA PHE A 31 10.65 20.86 4.02
C PHE A 31 10.45 19.53 4.76
N ALA A 32 9.60 19.58 5.78
CA ALA A 32 9.03 18.40 6.42
C ALA A 32 7.50 18.41 6.37
N ILE A 33 6.90 17.25 6.13
CA ILE A 33 5.47 17.02 6.18
C ILE A 33 5.20 16.00 7.29
N LEU A 34 4.48 16.44 8.32
CA LEU A 34 4.18 15.69 9.53
C LEU A 34 2.71 15.26 9.52
N TYR A 35 2.48 13.97 9.72
CA TYR A 35 1.16 13.36 9.80
C TYR A 35 1.02 12.50 11.06
N ARG A 36 -0.22 12.16 11.43
CA ARG A 36 -0.50 11.40 12.65
C ARG A 36 -0.37 9.89 12.45
N THR A 37 -0.85 9.37 11.32
CA THR A 37 -0.80 7.94 10.97
C THR A 37 -0.09 7.73 9.63
N ASN A 38 0.49 6.55 9.46
CA ASN A 38 1.21 6.22 8.23
C ASN A 38 0.29 6.12 7.00
N ALA A 39 -1.01 5.87 7.18
CA ALA A 39 -1.96 5.78 6.07
C ALA A 39 -2.01 7.11 5.28
N GLN A 40 -1.98 8.24 5.98
CA GLN A 40 -1.99 9.59 5.37
C GLN A 40 -0.84 9.85 4.38
N SER A 41 0.24 9.05 4.42
CA SER A 41 1.37 9.29 3.51
C SER A 41 1.00 9.08 2.05
N ARG A 42 0.03 8.22 1.70
CA ARG A 42 -0.30 7.89 0.31
C ARG A 42 -0.64 9.15 -0.51
N ALA A 43 -1.63 9.93 -0.07
CA ALA A 43 -2.10 11.12 -0.79
C ALA A 43 -1.00 12.17 -0.96
N LEU A 44 -0.14 12.32 0.05
CA LEU A 44 1.03 13.20 0.01
C LEU A 44 2.07 12.71 -1.01
N GLU A 45 2.44 11.43 -0.93
CA GLU A 45 3.41 10.79 -1.82
C GLU A 45 3.00 10.91 -3.29
N GLU A 46 1.74 10.64 -3.60
CA GLU A 46 1.18 10.81 -4.95
C GLU A 46 1.24 12.26 -5.42
N SER A 47 0.83 13.20 -4.57
CA SER A 47 0.79 14.63 -4.92
C SER A 47 2.18 15.21 -5.17
N LEU A 48 3.17 14.83 -4.34
CA LEU A 48 4.57 15.21 -4.52
C LEU A 48 5.14 14.62 -5.80
N ARG A 49 4.86 13.34 -6.09
CA ARG A 49 5.34 12.67 -7.30
C ARG A 49 4.75 13.31 -8.56
N LYS A 50 3.44 13.62 -8.58
CA LYS A 50 2.78 14.34 -9.68
C LYS A 50 3.38 15.72 -9.95
N ARG A 51 3.93 16.37 -8.92
CA ARG A 51 4.66 17.65 -9.02
C ARG A 51 6.17 17.52 -9.26
N ASN A 52 6.68 16.30 -9.43
CA ASN A 52 8.12 16.00 -9.52
C ASN A 52 8.94 16.52 -8.33
N ILE A 53 8.36 16.52 -7.13
CA ILE A 53 9.02 16.94 -5.89
C ILE A 53 9.70 15.71 -5.27
N PRO A 54 11.04 15.65 -5.21
CA PRO A 54 11.75 14.54 -4.58
C PRO A 54 11.44 14.45 -3.09
N TYR A 55 11.11 13.26 -2.61
CA TYR A 55 10.76 13.04 -1.21
C TYR A 55 11.40 11.78 -0.64
N LYS A 56 11.47 11.71 0.68
CA LYS A 56 11.90 10.52 1.45
C LYS A 56 10.99 10.31 2.64
N ILE A 57 10.78 9.06 3.04
CA ILE A 57 10.06 8.72 4.27
C ILE A 57 11.08 8.48 5.38
N TYR A 58 10.94 9.21 6.48
CA TYR A 58 11.79 9.04 7.65
C TYR A 58 11.16 8.03 8.62
N GLY A 59 11.96 7.03 9.01
CA GLY A 59 11.51 6.01 9.96
C GLY A 59 10.43 5.05 9.43
N GLY A 60 10.25 4.98 8.11
CA GLY A 60 9.22 4.15 7.48
C GLY A 60 9.54 3.77 6.04
N LEU A 61 8.63 3.02 5.42
CA LEU A 61 8.69 2.64 4.01
C LEU A 61 7.67 3.46 3.20
N SER A 62 8.00 3.74 1.94
CA SER A 62 7.05 4.24 0.92
C SER A 62 5.76 3.42 0.95
N PHE A 63 4.62 4.06 0.75
CA PHE A 63 3.30 3.44 0.90
C PHE A 63 3.20 2.10 0.17
N TYR A 64 3.56 2.07 -1.12
CA TYR A 64 3.51 0.86 -1.95
C TYR A 64 4.60 -0.17 -1.62
N GLN A 65 5.58 0.18 -0.79
CA GLN A 65 6.62 -0.74 -0.34
C GLN A 65 6.25 -1.53 0.91
N ARG A 66 5.19 -1.12 1.62
CA ARG A 66 4.71 -1.77 2.84
C ARG A 66 4.25 -3.20 2.57
N LYS A 67 4.38 -4.05 3.60
CA LYS A 67 4.19 -5.50 3.44
C LYS A 67 2.77 -5.83 2.98
N GLU A 68 1.78 -5.32 3.72
CA GLU A 68 0.35 -5.51 3.48
C GLU A 68 -0.09 -4.99 2.11
N ILE A 69 0.44 -3.84 1.69
CA ILE A 69 0.18 -3.28 0.37
C ILE A 69 0.76 -4.18 -0.71
N LYS A 70 2.03 -4.60 -0.59
CA LYS A 70 2.65 -5.54 -1.53
C LYS A 70 1.95 -6.91 -1.57
N ASP A 71 1.44 -7.38 -0.44
CA ASP A 71 0.69 -8.63 -0.35
C ASP A 71 -0.62 -8.53 -1.15
N LEU A 72 -1.36 -7.43 -0.99
CA LEU A 72 -2.59 -7.19 -1.74
C LEU A 72 -2.33 -6.94 -3.24
N LEU A 73 -1.34 -6.10 -3.58
CA LEU A 73 -0.93 -5.88 -4.97
C LEU A 73 -0.46 -7.18 -5.66
N ALA A 74 0.11 -8.13 -4.92
CA ALA A 74 0.46 -9.44 -5.47
C ALA A 74 -0.79 -10.25 -5.85
N TYR A 75 -1.89 -10.15 -5.10
CA TYR A 75 -3.17 -10.75 -5.54
C TYR A 75 -3.69 -10.09 -6.82
N PHE A 76 -3.58 -8.77 -6.93
CA PHE A 76 -3.98 -8.05 -8.14
C PHE A 76 -3.14 -8.50 -9.34
N ARG A 77 -1.82 -8.63 -9.17
CA ARG A 77 -0.94 -9.19 -10.21
C ARG A 77 -1.32 -10.61 -10.57
N MET A 78 -1.64 -11.48 -9.61
CA MET A 78 -2.12 -12.84 -9.90
C MET A 78 -3.45 -12.85 -10.66
N SER A 79 -4.35 -11.89 -10.46
CA SER A 79 -5.58 -11.81 -11.26
C SER A 79 -5.35 -11.38 -12.72
N ILE A 80 -4.30 -10.60 -12.98
CA ILE A 80 -4.00 -10.05 -14.32
C ILE A 80 -3.03 -10.95 -15.08
N ASN A 81 -1.99 -11.46 -14.41
CA ASN A 81 -0.93 -12.27 -14.98
C ASN A 81 -0.68 -13.51 -14.11
N LEU A 82 -1.25 -14.64 -14.53
CA LEU A 82 -1.09 -15.93 -13.84
C LEU A 82 0.35 -16.46 -13.89
N LYS A 83 1.21 -15.95 -14.78
CA LYS A 83 2.61 -16.35 -14.91
C LYS A 83 3.56 -15.54 -14.01
N ASP A 84 3.06 -14.64 -13.16
CA ASP A 84 3.88 -13.91 -12.19
C ASP A 84 4.30 -14.81 -11.01
N GLU A 85 5.49 -15.39 -11.09
CA GLU A 85 6.02 -16.27 -10.06
C GLU A 85 6.23 -15.60 -8.71
N GLU A 86 6.63 -14.33 -8.70
CA GLU A 86 6.92 -13.61 -7.46
C GLU A 86 5.63 -13.27 -6.72
N ALA A 87 4.57 -12.90 -7.45
CA ALA A 87 3.24 -12.75 -6.90
C ALA A 87 2.67 -14.08 -6.39
N LEU A 88 2.89 -15.18 -7.12
CA LEU A 88 2.45 -16.52 -6.71
C LEU A 88 3.12 -16.94 -5.40
N LYS A 89 4.46 -16.88 -5.32
CA LYS A 89 5.22 -17.22 -4.11
C LYS A 89 4.77 -16.42 -2.89
N ARG A 90 4.39 -15.15 -3.11
CA ARG A 90 3.92 -14.24 -2.06
C ARG A 90 2.50 -14.56 -1.58
N THR A 91 1.60 -14.93 -2.48
CA THR A 91 0.17 -15.09 -2.17
C THR A 91 -0.23 -16.53 -1.83
N ILE A 92 0.52 -17.54 -2.29
CA ILE A 92 0.15 -18.96 -2.17
C ILE A 92 -0.14 -19.39 -0.72
N ASN A 93 0.64 -18.91 0.26
CA ASN A 93 0.46 -19.25 1.67
C ASN A 93 0.16 -18.04 2.57
N TYR A 94 -0.24 -16.90 2.00
CA TYR A 94 -0.64 -15.72 2.77
C TYR A 94 -2.00 -15.19 2.29
N PRO A 95 -3.07 -15.20 3.11
CA PRO A 95 -3.19 -15.71 4.47
C PRO A 95 -2.80 -17.19 4.63
N VAL A 96 -2.50 -17.63 5.86
CA VAL A 96 -1.98 -18.99 6.11
C VAL A 96 -2.97 -20.06 5.62
N ARG A 97 -2.55 -20.82 4.60
CA ARG A 97 -3.31 -21.95 4.03
C ARG A 97 -2.76 -23.31 4.46
N GLY A 98 -1.62 -23.31 5.14
CA GLY A 98 -0.90 -24.52 5.52
C GLY A 98 -0.26 -25.21 4.31
N ILE A 99 0.26 -24.42 3.37
CA ILE A 99 1.12 -24.86 2.28
C ILE A 99 2.57 -24.58 2.73
N GLY A 100 3.29 -25.65 3.08
CA GLY A 100 4.64 -25.54 3.65
C GLY A 100 5.71 -25.16 2.62
N THR A 101 6.86 -24.69 3.10
CA THR A 101 8.03 -24.35 2.28
C THR A 101 8.54 -25.54 1.47
N THR A 102 8.47 -26.75 2.02
CA THR A 102 8.86 -27.99 1.32
C THR A 102 7.96 -28.29 0.13
N THR A 103 6.66 -28.01 0.22
CA THR A 103 5.73 -28.14 -0.91
C THR A 103 6.08 -27.12 -1.99
N ILE A 104 6.33 -25.87 -1.61
CA ILE A 104 6.71 -24.81 -2.56
C ILE A 104 8.01 -25.18 -3.29
N GLN A 105 9.01 -25.70 -2.58
CA GLN A 105 10.25 -26.18 -3.20
C GLN A 105 10.02 -27.31 -4.20
N LYS A 106 9.15 -28.28 -3.89
CA LYS A 106 8.79 -29.35 -4.83
C LYS A 106 8.14 -28.82 -6.11
N LEU A 107 7.27 -27.82 -5.97
CA LEU A 107 6.64 -27.15 -7.11
C LEU A 107 7.67 -26.42 -7.98
N ILE A 108 8.63 -25.73 -7.35
CA ILE A 108 9.73 -25.06 -8.06
C ILE A 108 10.60 -26.08 -8.82
N ILE A 109 10.95 -27.20 -8.19
CA ILE A 109 11.74 -28.26 -8.84
C ILE A 109 10.98 -28.81 -10.06
N SER A 110 9.70 -29.14 -9.89
CA SER A 110 8.86 -29.65 -11.00
C SER A 110 8.69 -28.63 -12.12
N SER A 111 8.54 -27.34 -11.79
CA SER A 111 8.49 -26.23 -12.75
C SER A 111 9.77 -26.14 -13.58
N ASN A 112 10.94 -26.19 -12.93
CA ASN A 112 12.24 -26.14 -13.61
C ASN A 112 12.53 -27.40 -14.46
N GLU A 113 12.11 -28.59 -14.00
CA GLU A 113 12.31 -29.84 -14.75
C GLU A 113 11.50 -29.90 -16.05
N ASN A 114 10.35 -29.22 -16.09
CA ASN A 114 9.42 -29.24 -17.22
C ASN A 114 9.44 -27.94 -18.04
N ASP A 115 10.29 -26.96 -17.68
CA ASP A 115 10.40 -25.64 -18.33
C ASP A 115 9.05 -24.91 -18.46
N ILE A 116 8.25 -24.97 -17.39
CA ILE A 116 6.93 -24.33 -17.29
C ILE A 116 6.82 -23.54 -15.99
N SER A 117 5.87 -22.61 -15.93
CA SER A 117 5.64 -21.80 -14.73
C SER A 117 5.08 -22.62 -13.56
N ILE A 118 5.36 -22.18 -12.33
CA ILE A 118 4.78 -22.78 -11.11
C ILE A 118 3.25 -22.81 -11.19
N TRP A 119 2.63 -21.80 -11.81
CA TRP A 119 1.19 -21.75 -12.02
C TRP A 119 0.65 -22.89 -12.89
N GLU A 120 1.35 -23.22 -13.98
CA GLU A 120 0.99 -24.33 -14.86
C GLU A 120 1.10 -25.68 -14.13
N VAL A 121 2.14 -25.83 -13.29
CA VAL A 121 2.32 -27.02 -12.44
C VAL A 121 1.14 -27.21 -11.46
N ILE A 122 0.77 -26.16 -10.72
CA ILE A 122 -0.32 -26.24 -9.74
C ILE A 122 -1.71 -26.33 -10.37
N SER A 123 -1.85 -25.86 -11.61
CA SER A 123 -3.13 -25.93 -12.34
C SER A 123 -3.46 -27.35 -12.80
N ASP A 124 -2.43 -28.15 -13.10
CA ASP A 124 -2.54 -29.51 -13.63
C ASP A 124 -1.72 -30.50 -12.77
N LEU A 125 -1.95 -30.53 -11.46
CA LEU A 125 -1.17 -31.37 -10.51
C LEU A 125 -1.16 -32.87 -10.84
N ASP A 126 -2.16 -33.38 -11.56
CA ASP A 126 -2.25 -34.79 -11.92
C ASP A 126 -1.31 -35.19 -13.07
N LYS A 127 -0.82 -34.22 -13.87
CA LYS A 127 0.11 -34.48 -14.97
C LYS A 127 1.56 -34.65 -14.51
N PHE A 128 1.87 -34.21 -13.30
CA PHE A 128 3.23 -34.19 -12.75
C PHE A 128 3.33 -35.15 -11.56
N ASP A 129 4.40 -35.95 -11.49
CA ASP A 129 4.64 -36.88 -10.37
C ASP A 129 5.20 -36.13 -9.14
N ILE A 130 4.38 -35.26 -8.54
CA ILE A 130 4.76 -34.47 -7.37
C ILE A 130 4.29 -35.17 -6.11
N LYS A 131 5.24 -35.63 -5.29
CA LYS A 131 4.99 -36.29 -4.00
C LYS A 131 4.42 -35.32 -2.97
N ILE A 132 3.12 -35.07 -3.02
CA ILE A 132 2.35 -34.21 -2.13
C ILE A 132 1.18 -35.02 -1.53
N ASN A 133 0.86 -34.81 -0.25
CA ASN A 133 -0.29 -35.48 0.37
C ASN A 133 -1.63 -34.93 -0.15
N SER A 134 -2.72 -35.68 0.00
CA SER A 134 -4.05 -35.30 -0.49
C SER A 134 -4.56 -33.98 0.12
N GLY A 135 -4.28 -33.72 1.40
CA GLY A 135 -4.70 -32.48 2.06
C GLY A 135 -4.04 -31.22 1.47
N THR A 136 -2.76 -31.29 1.12
CA THR A 136 -2.03 -30.21 0.47
C THR A 136 -2.45 -30.06 -0.99
N ARG A 137 -2.76 -31.15 -1.69
CA ARG A 137 -3.34 -31.10 -3.05
C ARG A 137 -4.66 -30.31 -3.05
N ASN A 138 -5.60 -30.66 -2.17
CA ASN A 138 -6.89 -29.95 -2.09
C ASN A 138 -6.73 -28.45 -1.78
N LYS A 139 -5.73 -28.09 -0.95
CA LYS A 139 -5.39 -26.69 -0.65
C LYS A 139 -4.85 -25.93 -1.86
N LEU A 140 -4.00 -26.57 -2.66
CA LEU A 140 -3.48 -25.99 -3.91
C LEU A 140 -4.60 -25.80 -4.93
N GLU A 141 -5.47 -26.80 -5.12
CA GLU A 141 -6.64 -26.71 -6.00
C GLU A 141 -7.61 -25.60 -5.57
N SER A 142 -7.84 -25.46 -4.27
CA SER A 142 -8.66 -24.37 -3.71
C SER A 142 -8.06 -22.99 -4.03
N TYR A 143 -6.74 -22.85 -3.89
CA TYR A 143 -6.02 -21.63 -4.24
C TYR A 143 -6.07 -21.33 -5.74
N VAL A 144 -5.87 -22.33 -6.61
CA VAL A 144 -5.98 -22.17 -8.06
C VAL A 144 -7.39 -21.74 -8.45
N THR A 145 -8.42 -22.35 -7.86
CA THR A 145 -9.82 -21.99 -8.10
C THR A 145 -10.11 -20.56 -7.69
N LEU A 146 -9.58 -20.13 -6.54
CA LEU A 146 -9.69 -18.76 -6.04
C LEU A 146 -9.05 -17.74 -6.99
N ILE A 147 -7.82 -17.98 -7.47
CA ILE A 147 -7.16 -17.04 -8.38
C ILE A 147 -7.83 -17.04 -9.76
N LYS A 148 -8.25 -18.20 -10.28
CA LYS A 148 -9.01 -18.29 -11.54
C LYS A 148 -10.34 -17.51 -11.46
N SER A 149 -11.01 -17.52 -10.30
CA SER A 149 -12.25 -16.77 -10.13
C SER A 149 -12.04 -15.26 -10.14
N PHE A 150 -10.89 -14.78 -9.66
CA PHE A 150 -10.50 -13.37 -9.78
C PHE A 150 -10.14 -13.00 -11.22
N ALA A 151 -9.33 -13.82 -11.89
CA ALA A 151 -8.93 -13.59 -13.27
C ALA A 151 -10.13 -13.49 -14.22
N ALA A 152 -11.15 -14.32 -14.02
CA ALA A 152 -12.40 -14.29 -14.81
C ALA A 152 -13.23 -13.01 -14.63
N GLN A 153 -13.00 -12.25 -13.55
CA GLN A 153 -13.74 -11.01 -13.25
C GLN A 153 -13.00 -9.74 -13.69
N THR A 154 -11.78 -9.87 -14.23
CA THR A 154 -10.90 -8.73 -14.56
C THR A 154 -11.48 -7.80 -15.62
N GLU A 155 -12.23 -8.34 -16.57
CA GLU A 155 -12.86 -7.57 -17.66
C GLU A 155 -14.31 -7.16 -17.37
N SER A 156 -14.94 -7.75 -16.34
CA SER A 156 -16.36 -7.53 -16.03
C SER A 156 -16.63 -6.60 -14.86
N LYS A 157 -15.59 -6.21 -14.12
CA LYS A 157 -15.67 -5.29 -12.98
C LYS A 157 -14.68 -4.14 -13.13
N ASN A 158 -15.03 -2.99 -12.57
CA ASN A 158 -14.07 -1.89 -12.40
C ASN A 158 -12.98 -2.27 -11.37
N ALA A 159 -11.93 -1.45 -11.33
CA ALA A 159 -10.77 -1.66 -10.47
C ALA A 159 -11.14 -1.83 -8.99
N TYR A 160 -11.99 -0.95 -8.44
CA TYR A 160 -12.36 -0.94 -7.02
C TYR A 160 -13.19 -2.17 -6.65
N ASP A 161 -14.22 -2.50 -7.43
CA ASP A 161 -15.11 -3.63 -7.14
C ASP A 161 -14.37 -4.97 -7.18
N LEU A 162 -13.41 -5.12 -8.10
CA LEU A 162 -12.57 -6.29 -8.15
C LEU A 162 -11.57 -6.32 -6.99
N ALA A 163 -10.94 -5.18 -6.66
CA ALA A 163 -10.01 -5.09 -5.55
C ALA A 163 -10.65 -5.36 -4.18
N ASP A 164 -11.84 -4.80 -3.93
CA ASP A 164 -12.61 -5.05 -2.71
C ASP A 164 -13.02 -6.54 -2.63
N HIS A 165 -13.45 -7.12 -3.75
CA HIS A 165 -13.76 -8.56 -3.83
C HIS A 165 -12.52 -9.42 -3.52
N ILE A 166 -11.37 -9.13 -4.13
CA ILE A 166 -10.11 -9.83 -3.87
C ILE A 166 -9.71 -9.70 -2.40
N THR A 167 -9.80 -8.49 -1.83
CA THR A 167 -9.40 -8.20 -0.45
C THR A 167 -10.24 -9.02 0.56
N LYS A 168 -11.55 -9.12 0.32
CA LYS A 168 -12.49 -9.89 1.16
C LYS A 168 -12.34 -11.40 0.95
N THR A 169 -12.38 -11.88 -0.29
CA THR A 169 -12.42 -13.31 -0.61
C THR A 169 -11.07 -14.01 -0.46
N SER A 170 -9.95 -13.28 -0.55
CA SER A 170 -8.62 -13.83 -0.25
C SER A 170 -8.42 -14.19 1.23
N GLY A 171 -9.26 -13.63 2.12
CA GLY A 171 -9.13 -13.73 3.58
C GLY A 171 -8.21 -12.68 4.20
N LEU A 172 -7.60 -11.78 3.41
CA LEU A 172 -6.74 -10.71 3.91
C LEU A 172 -7.51 -9.75 4.83
N PHE A 173 -8.72 -9.34 4.42
CA PHE A 173 -9.55 -8.45 5.23
C PHE A 173 -9.82 -9.02 6.62
N THR A 174 -10.24 -10.28 6.69
CA THR A 174 -10.54 -10.96 7.96
C THR A 174 -9.30 -11.12 8.83
N LEU A 175 -8.17 -11.49 8.23
CA LEU A 175 -6.89 -11.63 8.93
C LEU A 175 -6.47 -10.30 9.58
N LEU A 176 -6.46 -9.22 8.80
CA LEU A 176 -6.01 -7.91 9.28
C LEU A 176 -6.99 -7.31 10.29
N LYS A 177 -8.31 -7.45 10.07
CA LYS A 177 -9.33 -6.96 10.99
C LYS A 177 -9.32 -7.68 12.35
N SER A 178 -8.89 -8.94 12.39
CA SER A 178 -8.80 -9.70 13.63
C SER A 178 -7.63 -9.29 14.53
N ASP A 179 -6.63 -8.59 13.99
CA ASP A 179 -5.46 -8.11 14.71
C ASP A 179 -5.74 -6.71 15.30
N THR A 180 -6.09 -6.68 16.58
CA THR A 180 -6.40 -5.44 17.31
C THR A 180 -5.16 -4.77 17.92
N SER A 181 -3.95 -5.24 17.59
CA SER A 181 -2.72 -4.56 18.00
C SER A 181 -2.59 -3.21 17.28
N PRO A 182 -1.83 -2.23 17.82
CA PRO A 182 -1.57 -0.97 17.13
C PRO A 182 -1.00 -1.17 15.71
N GLU A 183 -0.12 -2.16 15.53
CA GLU A 183 0.43 -2.52 14.23
C GLU A 183 -0.64 -3.13 13.31
N GLY A 184 -1.53 -3.97 13.84
CA GLY A 184 -2.66 -4.57 13.10
C GLY A 184 -3.62 -3.52 12.59
N VAL A 185 -4.02 -2.58 13.45
CA VAL A 185 -4.86 -1.43 13.10
C VAL A 185 -4.20 -0.59 12.00
N SER A 186 -2.90 -0.27 12.13
CA SER A 186 -2.19 0.50 11.10
C SER A 186 -2.12 -0.22 9.76
N ARG A 187 -1.92 -1.55 9.73
CA ARG A 187 -1.95 -2.32 8.48
C ARG A 187 -3.34 -2.33 7.85
N PHE A 188 -4.38 -2.42 8.67
CA PHE A 188 -5.76 -2.37 8.20
C PHE A 188 -6.09 -1.00 7.58
N GLU A 189 -5.71 0.10 8.25
CA GLU A 189 -5.84 1.46 7.72
C GLU A 189 -5.11 1.62 6.38
N ASN A 190 -3.90 1.06 6.24
CA ASN A 190 -3.16 1.12 4.97
C ASN A 190 -3.91 0.42 3.82
N ILE A 191 -4.57 -0.72 4.08
CA ILE A 191 -5.36 -1.42 3.07
C ILE A 191 -6.62 -0.63 2.71
N GLN A 192 -7.30 -0.04 3.70
CA GLN A 192 -8.43 0.85 3.43
C GLN A 192 -8.00 2.05 2.59
N GLU A 193 -6.86 2.64 2.91
CA GLU A 193 -6.30 3.78 2.17
C GLU A 193 -5.96 3.42 0.71
N LEU A 194 -5.48 2.20 0.46
CA LEU A 194 -5.27 1.72 -0.91
C LEU A 194 -6.61 1.64 -1.66
N LEU A 195 -7.66 1.10 -1.04
CA LEU A 195 -8.99 1.00 -1.65
C LEU A 195 -9.62 2.38 -1.89
N SER A 196 -9.46 3.33 -0.95
CA SER A 196 -9.87 4.72 -1.13
C SER A 196 -9.14 5.35 -2.32
N GLY A 197 -7.82 5.17 -2.42
CA GLY A 197 -7.03 5.64 -3.57
C GLY A 197 -7.47 5.03 -4.90
N MET A 198 -7.97 3.79 -4.90
CA MET A 198 -8.57 3.19 -6.11
C MET A 198 -9.90 3.82 -6.48
N GLN A 199 -10.71 4.20 -5.50
CA GLN A 199 -11.95 4.93 -5.75
C GLN A 199 -11.65 6.32 -6.32
N ASP A 200 -10.68 7.04 -5.75
CA ASP A 200 -10.19 8.32 -6.28
C ASP A 200 -9.69 8.17 -7.72
N PHE A 201 -8.96 7.09 -8.03
CA PHE A 201 -8.47 6.81 -9.37
C PHE A 201 -9.62 6.66 -10.37
N ILE A 202 -10.71 5.98 -10.00
CA ILE A 202 -11.91 5.85 -10.84
C ILE A 202 -12.58 7.21 -11.05
N GLU A 203 -12.71 8.02 -10.00
CA GLU A 203 -13.37 9.34 -10.08
C GLU A 203 -12.60 10.34 -10.94
N ASN A 204 -11.28 10.24 -10.98
CA ASN A 204 -10.40 11.10 -11.78
C ASN A 204 -10.01 10.48 -13.14
N TYR A 205 -10.63 9.37 -13.54
CA TYR A 205 -10.29 8.69 -14.79
C TYR A 205 -10.97 9.36 -15.99
N ASP A 206 -10.17 9.88 -16.93
CA ASP A 206 -10.64 10.62 -18.12
C ASP A 206 -11.17 9.72 -19.26
N GLY A 207 -11.41 8.43 -19.01
CA GLY A 207 -11.90 7.49 -20.02
C GLY A 207 -13.42 7.34 -20.05
N ASN A 208 -13.94 6.78 -21.15
CA ASN A 208 -15.38 6.60 -21.39
C ASN A 208 -16.03 5.52 -20.51
N THR A 209 -15.23 4.61 -19.96
CA THR A 209 -15.65 3.50 -19.10
C THR A 209 -14.83 3.50 -17.83
N ALA A 210 -15.42 3.07 -16.71
CA ALA A 210 -14.69 2.94 -15.45
C ALA A 210 -13.45 2.05 -15.65
N PRO A 211 -12.29 2.45 -15.10
CA PRO A 211 -11.06 1.75 -15.38
C PRO A 211 -11.03 0.36 -14.75
N ILE A 212 -10.37 -0.57 -15.42
CA ILE A 212 -10.18 -1.93 -14.94
C ILE A 212 -8.92 -2.04 -14.07
N LEU A 213 -8.81 -3.15 -13.33
CA LEU A 213 -7.72 -3.34 -12.37
C LEU A 213 -6.32 -3.26 -13.02
N SER A 214 -6.17 -3.68 -14.28
CA SER A 214 -4.88 -3.60 -14.98
C SER A 214 -4.42 -2.16 -15.24
N GLU A 215 -5.34 -1.22 -15.47
CA GLU A 215 -5.01 0.19 -15.67
C GLU A 215 -4.54 0.85 -14.36
N PHE A 216 -5.21 0.54 -13.25
CA PHE A 216 -4.74 0.96 -11.92
C PHE A 216 -3.34 0.40 -11.63
N MET A 217 -3.11 -0.88 -11.94
CA MET A 217 -1.80 -1.50 -11.73
C MET A 217 -0.69 -0.91 -12.60
N GLN A 218 -1.01 -0.38 -13.79
CA GLN A 218 -0.07 0.39 -14.61
C GLN A 218 0.30 1.72 -13.95
N ASP A 219 -0.68 2.44 -13.40
CA ASP A 219 -0.42 3.70 -12.68
C ASP A 219 0.48 3.45 -11.46
N VAL A 220 0.15 2.43 -10.64
CA VAL A 220 0.98 2.02 -9.50
C VAL A 220 2.41 1.66 -9.93
N ALA A 221 2.59 0.95 -11.05
CA ALA A 221 3.92 0.62 -11.55
C ALA A 221 4.76 1.88 -11.86
N LEU A 222 4.15 2.88 -12.52
CA LEU A 222 4.80 4.18 -12.80
C LEU A 222 5.18 4.93 -11.52
N LEU A 223 4.32 4.89 -10.50
CA LEU A 223 4.58 5.52 -9.21
C LEU A 223 5.79 4.84 -8.51
N THR A 224 5.82 3.50 -8.50
CA THR A 224 6.85 2.74 -7.78
C THR A 224 8.23 2.70 -8.45
N ASP A 225 8.32 2.84 -9.77
CA ASP A 225 9.62 2.83 -10.46
C ASP A 225 10.49 4.06 -10.12
N THR A 226 9.86 5.15 -9.68
CA THR A 226 10.52 6.38 -9.25
C THR A 226 11.17 6.24 -7.86
N ASP A 227 10.81 5.22 -7.07
CA ASP A 227 11.30 5.01 -5.70
C ASP A 227 12.69 4.33 -5.63
N LYS A 228 13.33 4.06 -6.76
CA LYS A 228 14.71 3.52 -6.79
C LYS A 228 15.70 4.60 -6.37
N GLU A 229 15.95 4.69 -5.06
CA GLU A 229 16.86 5.65 -4.45
C GLU A 229 18.26 5.61 -5.10
N LYS A 230 18.63 6.70 -5.78
CA LYS A 230 20.04 7.00 -6.02
C LYS A 230 20.62 7.52 -4.69
N LYS A 231 21.62 6.82 -4.15
CA LYS A 231 22.26 7.09 -2.85
C LYS A 231 22.86 8.50 -2.68
N GLU A 232 22.89 9.31 -3.74
CA GLU A 232 23.55 10.61 -3.77
C GLU A 232 22.60 11.81 -3.73
N ASP A 233 21.27 11.59 -3.76
CA ASP A 233 20.31 12.70 -3.75
C ASP A 233 19.82 13.03 -2.32
N PHE A 234 20.49 14.00 -1.70
CA PHE A 234 20.13 14.51 -0.37
C PHE A 234 19.07 15.61 -0.40
N ASN A 235 18.71 16.15 -1.58
CA ASN A 235 17.77 17.26 -1.71
C ASN A 235 16.33 16.76 -1.85
N LYS A 236 15.77 16.24 -0.76
CA LYS A 236 14.43 15.63 -0.73
C LYS A 236 13.59 16.14 0.45
N ALA A 237 12.32 16.42 0.20
CA ALA A 237 11.34 16.71 1.26
C ALA A 237 11.16 15.50 2.17
N THR A 238 10.99 15.73 3.47
CA THR A 238 10.92 14.65 4.45
C THR A 238 9.47 14.41 4.89
N LEU A 239 8.96 13.19 4.69
CA LEU A 239 7.66 12.74 5.18
C LEU A 239 7.86 11.89 6.43
N MET A 240 7.12 12.16 7.50
CA MET A 240 7.23 11.38 8.73
C MET A 240 6.00 11.50 9.61
N THR A 241 5.86 10.55 10.55
CA THR A 241 4.88 10.72 11.63
C THR A 241 5.37 11.79 12.61
N ILE A 242 4.43 12.46 13.29
CA ILE A 242 4.74 13.42 14.34
C ILE A 242 5.63 12.79 15.43
N HIS A 243 5.38 11.52 15.78
CA HIS A 243 6.21 10.77 16.73
C HIS A 243 7.67 10.67 16.29
N ALA A 244 7.91 10.41 15.00
CA ALA A 244 9.26 10.26 14.44
C ALA A 244 10.01 11.60 14.31
N SER A 245 9.32 12.73 14.41
CA SER A 245 9.91 14.07 14.30
C SER A 245 10.64 14.55 15.55
N LYS A 246 10.48 13.84 16.68
CA LYS A 246 11.07 14.25 17.96
C LYS A 246 12.59 14.39 17.87
N GLY A 247 13.09 15.58 18.21
CA GLY A 247 14.51 15.92 18.16
C GLY A 247 15.02 16.42 16.79
N LEU A 248 14.15 16.47 15.77
CA LEU A 248 14.46 17.06 14.46
C LEU A 248 13.91 18.48 14.35
N GLU A 249 14.47 19.28 13.45
CA GLU A 249 14.04 20.66 13.18
C GLU A 249 14.13 20.94 11.68
N PHE A 250 13.15 21.68 11.14
CA PHE A 250 13.09 22.02 9.72
C PHE A 250 12.67 23.48 9.50
N PRO A 251 13.23 24.18 8.49
CA PRO A 251 12.81 25.54 8.18
C PRO A 251 11.33 25.69 7.81
N TYR A 252 10.76 24.69 7.14
CA TYR A 252 9.37 24.68 6.72
C TYR A 252 8.69 23.37 7.12
N VAL A 253 7.69 23.47 8.00
CA VAL A 253 6.93 22.31 8.51
C VAL A 253 5.47 22.43 8.09
N PHE A 254 4.96 21.38 7.45
CA PHE A 254 3.54 21.17 7.20
C PHE A 254 3.01 20.14 8.20
N VAL A 255 1.98 20.49 8.95
CA VAL A 255 1.23 19.52 9.78
C VAL A 255 -0.12 19.30 9.11
N VAL A 256 -0.39 18.06 8.70
CA VAL A 256 -1.55 17.69 7.87
C VAL A 256 -2.53 16.80 8.62
N GLY A 257 -3.77 16.71 8.12
CA GLY A 257 -4.83 15.90 8.75
C GLY A 257 -5.16 16.34 10.18
N LEU A 258 -5.23 17.65 10.40
CA LEU A 258 -5.67 18.25 11.66
C LEU A 258 -7.20 18.18 11.76
N GLU A 259 -7.72 16.97 11.96
CA GLU A 259 -9.14 16.66 11.96
C GLU A 259 -9.56 15.89 13.22
N GLU A 260 -10.76 16.18 13.73
CA GLU A 260 -11.31 15.47 14.88
C GLU A 260 -11.52 13.98 14.55
N GLY A 261 -11.00 13.09 15.38
CA GLY A 261 -11.01 11.64 15.15
C GLY A 261 -9.75 11.11 14.48
N LEU A 262 -8.94 11.97 13.86
CA LEU A 262 -7.61 11.65 13.35
C LEU A 262 -6.53 12.25 14.24
N PHE A 263 -6.58 13.56 14.48
CA PHE A 263 -5.69 14.27 15.38
C PHE A 263 -6.43 15.42 16.12
N PRO A 264 -7.03 15.14 17.30
CA PRO A 264 -6.81 13.95 18.16
C PRO A 264 -7.45 12.67 17.62
N SER A 265 -6.80 11.52 17.84
CA SER A 265 -7.31 10.22 17.37
C SER A 265 -8.59 9.81 18.11
N MET A 266 -9.49 9.08 17.44
CA MET A 266 -10.71 8.53 18.07
C MET A 266 -10.41 7.66 19.31
N MET A 267 -9.27 6.96 19.33
CA MET A 267 -8.87 6.15 20.50
C MET A 267 -8.58 7.02 21.72
N SER A 268 -8.08 8.23 21.49
CA SER A 268 -7.66 9.20 22.51
C SER A 268 -8.82 10.03 23.07
N GLY A 269 -10.03 9.92 22.50
CA GLY A 269 -11.22 10.64 22.97
C GLY A 269 -11.85 10.05 24.24
N ASN A 270 -11.37 8.90 24.70
CA ASN A 270 -12.00 8.15 25.81
C ASN A 270 -11.54 8.59 27.21
N SER A 271 -10.44 9.35 27.31
CA SER A 271 -9.95 9.86 28.60
C SER A 271 -9.29 11.23 28.46
N GLN A 272 -9.36 12.03 29.53
CA GLN A 272 -8.69 13.33 29.60
C GLN A 272 -7.17 13.20 29.44
N SER A 273 -6.57 12.12 29.97
CA SER A 273 -5.14 11.87 29.86
C SER A 273 -4.68 11.60 28.43
N ASP A 274 -5.49 10.89 27.63
CA ASP A 274 -5.15 10.59 26.24
C ASP A 274 -5.27 11.84 25.35
N LEU A 275 -6.27 12.70 25.61
CA LEU A 275 -6.38 14.01 24.96
C LEU A 275 -5.19 14.91 25.31
N GLU A 276 -4.68 14.86 26.54
CA GLU A 276 -3.47 15.57 26.91
C GLU A 276 -2.22 15.04 26.19
N GLU A 277 -2.16 13.73 25.92
CA GLU A 277 -1.08 13.14 25.11
C GLU A 277 -1.14 13.60 23.66
N GLU A 278 -2.32 13.62 23.03
CA GLU A 278 -2.48 14.19 21.68
C GLU A 278 -2.10 15.67 21.64
N ARG A 279 -2.43 16.44 22.69
CA ARG A 279 -1.99 17.83 22.82
C ARG A 279 -0.46 17.95 22.92
N ARG A 280 0.20 17.04 23.65
CA ARG A 280 1.67 16.98 23.72
C ARG A 280 2.27 16.65 22.35
N LEU A 281 1.68 15.72 21.60
CA LEU A 281 2.09 15.42 20.23
C LEU A 281 1.96 16.65 19.32
N PHE A 282 0.86 17.39 19.44
CA PHE A 282 0.66 18.60 18.63
C PHE A 282 1.66 19.70 18.99
N TYR A 283 1.99 19.84 20.28
CA TYR A 283 3.07 20.71 20.73
C TYR A 283 4.43 20.31 20.14
N VAL A 284 4.74 19.01 20.07
CA VAL A 284 5.96 18.53 19.41
C VAL A 284 5.98 18.96 17.95
N ALA A 285 4.87 18.78 17.20
CA ALA A 285 4.75 19.16 15.80
C ALA A 285 4.98 20.67 15.56
N ILE A 286 4.42 21.54 16.42
CA ILE A 286 4.61 23.00 16.33
C ILE A 286 6.06 23.42 16.62
N THR A 287 6.79 22.64 17.41
CA THR A 287 8.17 22.94 17.82
C THR A 287 9.22 22.21 16.98
N ARG A 288 8.84 21.58 15.86
CA ARG A 288 9.77 21.09 14.84
C ARG A 288 10.05 22.21 13.84
#